data_AF-A0A3Q0RJP5-F1
#
_entry.id   AF-A0A3Q0RJP5-F1
#
_cell.length_a   1.000
_cell.length_b   1.000
_cell.length_c   1.000
_cell.angle_alpha   90.00
_cell.angle_beta   90.00
_cell.angle_gamma   90.00
#
_symmetry.space_group_name_H-M   'P 1'
#
loop_
_entity.id
_entity.type
_entity.pdbx_description
1 polymer ?
#
loop_
_entity_poly.entity_id
_entity_poly.type
_entity_poly.pdbx_seq_one_letter_code
_entity_poly.pdbx_strand_id
1 'polypeptide(L)'
;MSNRKTTAYLPRLFFLLLLVFDAGQQGFAARPLLVFLIDGFRYDYMDDLHDLPGFRELVENGVKVDYLTPDFPSLSYPNYYSLMTGNRCIFNED
;
A
#
# COMPACT_ATOMS: atom_id res chain seq x y z
N MET A 1 -49.79 30.63 -25.15
CA MET A 1 -48.60 30.07 -25.83
C MET A 1 -47.78 29.27 -24.83
N SER A 2 -48.06 27.96 -24.75
CA SER A 2 -47.43 27.05 -23.78
C SER A 2 -46.09 26.55 -24.34
N ASN A 3 -45.01 26.85 -23.63
CA ASN A 3 -43.64 26.47 -23.96
C ASN A 3 -43.44 24.95 -23.82
N ARG A 4 -43.90 24.17 -24.79
CA ARG A 4 -43.74 22.70 -24.86
C ARG A 4 -42.28 22.24 -25.04
N LYS A 5 -41.32 23.17 -25.13
CA LYS A 5 -39.92 22.87 -25.41
C LYS A 5 -39.16 22.36 -24.18
N THR A 6 -39.54 22.75 -22.96
CA THR A 6 -38.85 22.37 -21.71
C THR A 6 -38.92 20.87 -21.40
N THR A 7 -40.03 20.21 -21.73
CA THR A 7 -40.22 18.77 -21.48
C THR A 7 -39.28 17.89 -22.32
N ALA A 8 -38.83 18.37 -23.48
CA ALA A 8 -37.98 17.60 -24.40
C ALA A 8 -36.50 17.54 -23.98
N TYR A 9 -36.03 18.51 -23.19
CA TYR A 9 -34.62 18.58 -22.77
C TYR A 9 -34.35 17.88 -21.43
N LEU A 10 -35.39 17.67 -20.61
CA LEU A 10 -35.31 16.97 -19.32
C LEU A 10 -34.74 15.53 -19.41
N PRO A 11 -35.19 14.67 -20.34
CA PRO A 11 -34.63 13.31 -20.44
C PRO A 11 -33.20 13.31 -20.95
N ARG A 12 -32.82 14.29 -21.79
CA ARG A 12 -31.44 14.46 -22.27
C ARG A 12 -30.49 14.89 -21.15
N LEU A 13 -30.94 15.80 -20.29
CA LEU A 13 -30.16 16.24 -19.14
C LEU A 13 -29.96 15.09 -18.14
N PHE A 14 -31.02 14.33 -17.89
CA PHE A 14 -30.96 13.16 -17.01
C PHE A 14 -30.02 12.06 -17.56
N PHE A 15 -30.06 11.81 -18.87
CA PHE A 15 -29.19 10.85 -19.53
C PHE A 15 -27.71 11.30 -19.53
N LEU A 16 -27.45 12.60 -19.72
CA LEU A 16 -26.11 13.18 -19.57
C LEU A 16 -25.61 13.05 -18.13
N LEU A 17 -26.48 13.24 -17.14
CA LEU A 17 -26.13 13.13 -15.72
C LEU A 17 -25.85 11.68 -15.31
N LEU A 18 -26.58 10.71 -15.87
CA LEU A 18 -26.30 9.27 -15.74
C LEU A 18 -24.95 8.87 -16.36
N LEU A 19 -24.62 9.39 -17.54
CA LEU A 19 -23.33 9.14 -18.20
C LEU A 19 -22.13 9.67 -17.38
N VAL A 20 -22.29 10.80 -16.70
CA VAL A 20 -21.25 11.36 -15.82
C VAL A 20 -21.09 10.55 -14.54
N PHE A 21 -22.18 9.96 -14.02
CA PHE A 21 -22.14 9.14 -12.81
C PHE A 21 -21.40 7.81 -13.02
N ASP A 22 -21.58 7.20 -14.20
CA ASP A 22 -20.94 5.92 -14.55
C ASP A 22 -19.43 6.08 -14.83
N ALA A 23 -19.02 7.22 -15.39
CA ALA A 23 -17.60 7.53 -15.63
C ALA A 23 -16.78 7.79 -14.35
N GLY A 24 -17.43 8.04 -13.21
CA GLY A 24 -16.78 8.31 -11.93
C GLY A 24 -16.30 7.06 -11.18
N GLN A 25 -16.58 5.86 -11.69
CA GLN A 25 -16.23 4.58 -11.08
C GLN A 25 -15.04 3.92 -11.79
N GLN A 26 -13.97 4.66 -12.08
CA GLN A 26 -12.68 3.98 -12.31
C GLN A 26 -12.17 3.49 -10.96
N GLY A 27 -12.59 2.27 -10.62
CA GLY A 27 -12.26 1.60 -9.38
C GLY A 27 -10.75 1.58 -9.14
N PHE A 28 -10.38 1.74 -7.88
CA PHE A 28 -9.04 1.50 -7.36
C PHE A 28 -8.73 -0.01 -7.44
N ALA A 29 -8.59 -0.52 -8.66
CA ALA A 29 -8.55 -1.95 -8.96
C ALA A 29 -7.20 -2.59 -8.61
N ALA A 30 -6.18 -1.80 -8.29
CA ALA A 30 -4.92 -2.26 -7.79
C ALA A 30 -4.66 -1.62 -6.41
N ARG A 31 -4.52 -2.45 -5.37
CA ARG A 31 -3.94 -2.04 -4.09
C ARG A 31 -2.43 -2.24 -4.21
N PRO A 32 -1.64 -1.20 -4.55
CA PRO A 32 -0.21 -1.36 -4.75
C PRO A 32 0.45 -1.80 -3.44
N LEU A 33 1.39 -2.75 -3.54
CA LEU A 33 2.23 -3.14 -2.41
C LEU A 33 3.45 -2.22 -2.39
N LEU A 34 3.62 -1.48 -1.29
CA LEU A 34 4.81 -0.71 -1.02
C LEU A 34 5.62 -1.42 0.08
N VAL A 35 6.90 -1.67 -0.19
CA VAL A 35 7.82 -2.30 0.75
C VAL A 35 8.91 -1.30 1.12
N PHE A 36 9.06 -1.01 2.41
CA PHE A 36 10.15 -0.21 2.95
C PHE A 36 11.23 -1.14 3.50
N LEU A 37 12.46 -0.97 3.03
CA LEU A 37 13.64 -1.64 3.58
C LEU A 37 14.45 -0.60 4.35
N ILE A 38 14.54 -0.77 5.67
CA ILE A 38 15.32 0.11 6.55
C ILE A 38 16.51 -0.69 7.07
N ASP A 39 17.71 -0.33 6.61
CA ASP A 39 18.92 -1.07 6.94
C ASP A 39 19.29 -0.93 8.42
N GLY A 40 19.78 -2.00 9.02
CA GLY A 40 20.22 -2.03 10.42
C GLY A 40 19.11 -1.75 11.44
N PHE A 41 17.84 -1.81 11.04
CA PHE A 41 16.72 -1.56 11.93
C PHE A 41 16.42 -2.79 12.79
N ARG A 42 16.99 -2.81 14.01
CA ARG A 42 16.86 -3.93 14.93
C ARG A 42 15.49 -3.94 15.61
N TYR A 43 15.02 -5.13 16.00
CA TYR A 43 13.68 -5.33 16.55
C TYR A 43 13.37 -4.51 17.81
N ASP A 44 14.38 -4.24 18.64
CA ASP A 44 14.30 -3.49 19.91
C ASP A 44 14.26 -1.98 19.71
N TYR A 45 14.62 -1.47 18.52
CA TYR A 45 14.46 -0.06 18.22
C TYR A 45 13.00 0.36 18.21
N MET A 46 12.07 -0.60 18.14
CA MET A 46 10.63 -0.33 18.15
C MET A 46 10.07 0.13 19.50
N ASP A 47 10.80 -0.10 20.58
CA ASP A 47 10.32 0.17 21.93
C ASP A 47 10.43 1.66 22.31
N ASP A 48 11.30 2.41 21.61
CA ASP A 48 11.56 3.83 21.86
C ASP A 48 10.80 4.79 20.90
N LEU A 49 9.87 4.31 20.05
CA LEU A 49 9.22 5.11 18.98
C LEU A 49 8.18 6.14 19.42
N HIS A 50 8.19 6.56 20.68
CA HIS A 50 7.30 7.64 21.15
C HIS A 50 7.39 8.91 20.28
N ASP A 51 8.54 9.16 19.66
CA ASP A 51 8.82 10.35 18.85
C ASP A 51 8.48 10.21 17.35
N LEU A 52 8.03 9.04 16.90
CA LEU A 52 7.82 8.74 15.48
C LEU A 52 6.33 8.44 15.18
N PRO A 53 5.50 9.48 14.99
CA PRO A 53 4.05 9.33 14.91
C PRO A 53 3.58 8.43 13.76
N GLY A 54 4.30 8.41 12.63
CA GLY A 54 3.92 7.59 11.48
C GLY A 54 4.12 6.10 11.69
N PHE A 55 5.19 5.69 12.36
CA PHE A 55 5.40 4.28 12.70
C PHE A 55 4.44 3.80 13.79
N ARG A 56 4.11 4.67 14.74
CA ARG A 56 3.06 4.38 15.72
C ARG A 56 1.73 4.07 15.02
N GLU A 57 1.33 4.90 14.06
CA GLU A 57 0.10 4.68 13.28
C GLU A 57 0.14 3.36 12.49
N LEU A 58 1.30 2.99 11.93
CA LEU A 58 1.50 1.71 11.23
C LEU A 58 1.36 0.50 12.17
N VAL A 59 1.84 0.60 13.41
CA VAL A 59 1.72 -0.48 14.40
C VAL A 59 0.29 -0.58 14.95
N GLU A 60 -0.34 0.56 15.25
CA GLU A 60 -1.71 0.62 15.79
C GLU A 60 -2.78 0.15 14.78
N ASN A 61 -2.61 0.47 13.49
CA ASN A 61 -3.57 0.11 12.43
C ASN A 61 -3.12 -1.10 11.59
N GLY A 62 -1.96 -1.69 11.89
CA GLY A 62 -1.35 -2.77 11.12
C GLY A 62 -1.03 -4.00 11.96
N VAL A 63 -0.01 -4.74 11.52
CA VAL A 63 0.47 -5.96 12.20
C VAL A 63 1.97 -5.82 12.47
N LYS A 64 2.36 -6.00 13.73
CA LYS A 64 3.76 -6.05 14.20
C LYS A 64 4.08 -7.47 14.67
N VAL A 65 5.28 -7.93 14.37
CA VAL A 65 5.88 -9.16 14.94
C VAL A 65 6.98 -8.78 15.93
N ASP A 66 7.29 -9.66 16.88
CA ASP A 66 8.31 -9.40 17.91
C ASP A 66 9.71 -9.22 17.31
N TYR A 67 10.08 -10.04 16.33
CA TYR A 67 11.33 -9.92 15.58
C TYR A 67 11.26 -10.71 14.26
N LEU A 68 12.20 -10.42 13.35
CA LEU A 68 12.47 -11.24 12.17
C LEU A 68 13.80 -11.98 12.37
N THR A 69 13.87 -13.23 11.93
CA THR A 69 15.13 -13.99 11.93
C THR A 69 15.87 -13.70 10.62
N PRO A 70 17.02 -12.99 10.65
CA PRO A 70 17.78 -12.71 9.44
C PRO A 70 18.47 -13.98 8.93
N ASP A 71 18.81 -13.97 7.66
CA ASP A 71 19.68 -14.98 7.09
C ASP A 71 21.14 -14.79 7.52
N PHE A 72 21.93 -15.87 7.46
CA PHE A 72 23.35 -15.84 7.80
C PHE A 72 24.22 -15.84 6.53
N PRO A 73 25.25 -14.98 6.45
CA PRO A 73 25.60 -13.92 7.40
C PRO A 73 24.57 -12.78 7.40
N SER A 74 24.41 -12.08 8.54
CA SER A 74 23.43 -11.01 8.74
C SER A 74 23.83 -9.70 8.05
N LEU A 75 24.09 -9.77 6.75
CA LEU A 75 24.44 -8.65 5.88
C LEU A 75 23.21 -8.17 5.11
N SER A 76 23.21 -6.89 4.71
CA SER A 76 22.07 -6.25 4.05
C SER A 76 21.72 -6.94 2.72
N TYR A 77 22.70 -7.18 1.85
CA TYR A 77 22.44 -7.75 0.53
C TYR A 77 21.84 -9.16 0.57
N PRO A 78 22.41 -10.15 1.30
CA PRO A 78 21.79 -11.46 1.46
C PRO A 78 20.36 -11.38 2.00
N ASN A 79 20.11 -10.59 3.05
CA ASN A 79 18.79 -10.48 3.66
C ASN A 79 17.74 -9.86 2.70
N TYR A 80 18.10 -8.80 1.99
CA TYR A 80 17.17 -8.18 1.02
C TYR A 80 16.86 -9.14 -0.12
N TYR A 81 17.87 -9.86 -0.63
CA TYR A 81 17.67 -10.85 -1.67
C TYR A 81 16.76 -11.99 -1.20
N SER A 82 16.99 -12.51 0.01
CA SER A 82 16.16 -13.57 0.60
C SER A 82 14.71 -13.13 0.82
N LEU A 83 14.46 -11.90 1.28
CA LEU A 83 13.11 -11.36 1.44
C LEU A 83 12.35 -11.25 0.11
N MET A 84 13.04 -10.85 -0.95
CA MET A 84 12.41 -10.63 -2.26
C MET A 84 12.22 -11.91 -3.08
N THR A 85 13.06 -12.93 -2.84
CA THR A 85 13.06 -14.17 -3.64
C THR A 85 12.59 -15.41 -2.89
N GLY A 86 12.61 -15.39 -1.56
CA GLY A 86 12.39 -16.57 -0.71
C GLY A 86 13.57 -17.55 -0.66
N ASN A 87 14.70 -17.24 -1.31
CA ASN A 87 15.88 -18.10 -1.32
C ASN A 87 16.81 -17.81 -0.15
N ARG A 88 17.41 -18.86 0.43
CA ARG A 88 18.43 -18.72 1.46
C ARG A 88 19.80 -18.43 0.85
N CYS A 89 20.58 -17.57 1.50
CA CYS A 89 21.99 -17.36 1.27
C CYS A 89 22.74 -18.66 1.54
N ILE A 90 23.36 -19.18 0.49
CA ILE A 90 24.33 -20.27 0.60
C ILE A 90 25.71 -19.64 0.78
N PHE A 91 26.25 -19.80 1.99
CA PHE A 91 27.61 -19.39 2.29
C PHE A 91 28.53 -20.58 2.02
N ASN A 92 29.39 -20.46 1.00
CA ASN A 92 30.48 -21.40 0.78
C ASN A 92 31.70 -20.86 1.53
N GLU A 93 32.12 -21.57 2.59
CA GLU A 93 33.42 -21.37 3.22
C GLU A 93 34.49 -21.94 2.29
N ASP A 94 35.07 -21.09 1.44
CA ASP A 94 36.34 -21.34 0.77
C ASP A 94 37.50 -20.69 1.55
#